data_AF-A0A3D4US99-F1
#
_entry.id   AF-A0A3D4US99-F1
#
_cell.length_a   1.000
_cell.length_b   1.000
_cell.length_c   1.000
_cell.angle_alpha   90.00
_cell.angle_beta   90.00
_cell.angle_gamma   90.00
#
_symmetry.space_group_name_H-M   'P 1'
#
loop_
_entity.id
_entity.type
_entity.pdbx_description
1 polymer ?
#
loop_
_entity_poly.entity_id
_entity_poly.type
_entity_poly.pdbx_seq_one_letter_code
_entity_poly.pdbx_strand_id
1 'polypeptide(L)'
;MSQTYGQYTNEISHKLEVEEEEIVLSIYNNSEDNEYYIFNSYFKSNYHNNKYLIKFDEAKKILKFSFLPLVNFIGTTLHSPLILTDEGIFKKNQNKYSFLELKPKKEVRIALNRKVICDTIINSNKFVIDYNPRDLLTNTTSFVKKDEIRLDEIKFEIAIYEQIDMLITEGSNFLTNRSFMELSNSYVTISFDSLLVSELCY
;
A
#
# COMPACT_ATOMS: atom_id res chain seq x y z
N MET A 1 8.01 -10.35 27.33
CA MET A 1 6.71 -10.94 26.96
C MET A 1 6.48 -10.64 25.49
N SER A 2 6.42 -11.68 24.66
CA SER A 2 6.27 -11.56 23.21
C SER A 2 4.82 -11.25 22.88
N GLN A 3 4.53 -10.06 22.35
CA GLN A 3 3.19 -9.71 21.87
C GLN A 3 2.94 -10.48 20.56
N THR A 4 1.95 -11.35 20.60
CA THR A 4 1.38 -12.04 19.45
C THR A 4 0.75 -10.98 18.54
N TYR A 5 1.27 -10.80 17.33
CA TYR A 5 0.64 -9.98 16.30
C TYR A 5 -0.67 -10.65 15.90
N GLY A 6 -1.79 -9.96 16.13
CA GLY A 6 -3.14 -10.49 15.90
C GLY A 6 -3.34 -10.97 14.46
N GLN A 7 -3.79 -12.22 14.32
CA GLN A 7 -4.44 -12.69 13.11
C GLN A 7 -5.86 -12.10 13.08
N TYR A 8 -6.05 -11.02 12.32
CA TYR A 8 -7.38 -10.45 12.05
C TYR A 8 -8.11 -11.13 10.89
N THR A 9 -7.81 -12.40 10.63
CA THR A 9 -8.22 -13.07 9.39
C THR A 9 -9.68 -13.47 9.35
N ASN A 10 -10.41 -13.45 10.49
CA ASN A 10 -11.80 -13.88 10.54
C ASN A 10 -12.81 -12.71 10.50
N GLU A 11 -12.41 -11.49 10.86
CA GLU A 11 -13.30 -10.32 10.87
C GLU A 11 -13.27 -9.54 9.55
N ILE A 12 -12.21 -9.67 8.74
CA ILE A 12 -12.13 -9.01 7.43
C ILE A 12 -12.18 -10.06 6.31
N SER A 13 -13.22 -9.98 5.48
CA SER A 13 -13.30 -10.70 4.21
C SER A 13 -12.84 -9.77 3.09
N HIS A 14 -12.25 -10.32 2.05
CA HIS A 14 -11.81 -9.54 0.90
C HIS A 14 -11.96 -10.35 -0.38
N LYS A 15 -12.19 -9.64 -1.48
CA LYS A 15 -12.33 -10.21 -2.81
C LYS A 15 -11.69 -9.28 -3.83
N LEU A 16 -11.10 -9.88 -4.85
CA LEU A 16 -10.63 -9.19 -6.04
C LEU A 16 -11.52 -9.57 -7.22
N GLU A 17 -11.94 -8.58 -7.98
CA GLU A 17 -12.66 -8.75 -9.24
C GLU A 17 -11.94 -7.97 -10.33
N VAL A 18 -11.85 -8.56 -11.53
CA VAL A 18 -11.33 -7.89 -12.72
C VAL A 18 -12.51 -7.61 -13.63
N GLU A 19 -12.77 -6.34 -13.85
CA GLU A 19 -13.76 -5.84 -14.81
C GLU A 19 -13.03 -5.33 -16.08
N GLU A 20 -13.79 -4.86 -17.07
CA GLU A 20 -13.22 -4.44 -18.36
C GLU A 20 -12.19 -3.32 -18.19
N GLU A 21 -12.54 -2.28 -17.44
CA GLU A 21 -11.69 -1.08 -17.24
C GLU A 21 -11.04 -1.00 -15.84
N GLU A 22 -11.49 -1.83 -14.90
CA GLU A 22 -11.17 -1.69 -13.47
C GLU A 22 -10.75 -3.00 -12.82
N ILE A 23 -9.88 -2.88 -11.82
CA ILE A 23 -9.64 -3.92 -10.81
C ILE A 23 -10.36 -3.46 -9.56
N VAL A 24 -11.33 -4.24 -9.09
CA VAL A 24 -12.12 -3.90 -7.91
C VAL A 24 -11.63 -4.71 -6.72
N LEU A 25 -11.15 -4.01 -5.71
CA LEU A 25 -10.76 -4.58 -4.42
C LEU A 25 -11.92 -4.34 -3.43
N SER A 26 -12.64 -5.40 -3.14
CA SER A 26 -13.72 -5.41 -2.16
C SER A 26 -13.19 -5.84 -0.80
N ILE A 27 -13.46 -5.04 0.23
CA ILE A 27 -13.10 -5.32 1.62
C ILE A 27 -14.37 -5.22 2.45
N TYR A 28 -14.72 -6.31 3.13
CA TYR A 28 -15.90 -6.41 3.97
C TYR A 28 -15.52 -6.61 5.42
N ASN A 29 -16.11 -5.81 6.30
CA ASN A 29 -15.99 -5.96 7.74
C ASN A 29 -17.12 -6.84 8.27
N ASN A 30 -16.78 -8.07 8.63
CA ASN A 30 -17.68 -9.05 9.24
C ASN A 30 -17.90 -8.82 10.74
N SER A 31 -17.19 -7.89 11.37
CA SER A 31 -17.39 -7.56 12.78
C SER A 31 -18.81 -7.04 13.02
N GLU A 32 -19.34 -7.33 14.21
CA GLU A 32 -20.61 -6.77 14.68
C GLU A 32 -20.44 -5.33 15.15
N ASP A 33 -19.32 -5.03 15.83
CA ASP A 33 -19.14 -3.79 16.58
C ASP A 33 -17.84 -3.03 16.24
N ASN A 34 -16.82 -3.71 15.69
CA ASN A 34 -15.53 -3.07 15.45
C ASN A 34 -15.53 -2.26 14.14
N GLU A 35 -15.11 -1.00 14.21
CA GLU A 35 -14.78 -0.19 13.04
C GLU A 35 -13.29 -0.33 12.70
N TYR A 36 -12.97 -0.37 11.41
CA TYR A 36 -11.59 -0.39 10.93
C TYR A 36 -11.34 0.75 9.96
N TYR A 37 -10.07 1.00 9.66
CA TYR A 37 -9.64 2.10 8.80
C TYR A 37 -8.72 1.59 7.70
N ILE A 38 -9.15 1.75 6.45
CA ILE A 38 -8.36 1.38 5.28
C ILE A 38 -7.46 2.55 4.91
N PHE A 39 -6.15 2.33 4.86
CA PHE A 39 -5.21 3.34 4.40
C PHE A 39 -5.39 3.60 2.89
N ASN A 40 -5.78 4.83 2.52
CA ASN A 40 -6.15 5.18 1.14
C ASN A 40 -5.31 6.30 0.52
N SER A 41 -4.21 6.68 1.17
CA SER A 41 -3.36 7.81 0.75
C SER A 41 -2.89 7.74 -0.71
N TYR A 42 -2.79 6.53 -1.27
CA TYR A 42 -2.27 6.29 -2.63
C TYR A 42 -3.33 5.73 -3.61
N PHE A 43 -4.63 5.73 -3.26
CA PHE A 43 -5.70 5.19 -4.13
C PHE A 43 -6.12 6.14 -5.26
N LYS A 44 -5.60 7.37 -5.29
CA LYS A 44 -5.89 8.28 -6.40
C LYS A 44 -5.18 7.79 -7.66
N SER A 45 -5.88 7.80 -8.78
CA SER A 45 -5.42 7.26 -10.07
C SER A 45 -4.07 7.83 -10.54
N ASN A 46 -3.78 9.09 -10.23
CA ASN A 46 -2.52 9.76 -10.54
C ASN A 46 -1.29 9.15 -9.83
N TYR A 47 -1.50 8.29 -8.82
CA TYR A 47 -0.42 7.60 -8.13
C TYR A 47 -0.21 6.16 -8.60
N HIS A 48 -1.12 5.61 -9.41
CA HIS A 48 -1.05 4.20 -9.79
C HIS A 48 0.11 3.89 -10.76
N ASN A 49 0.70 4.92 -11.37
CA ASN A 49 1.91 4.81 -12.18
C ASN A 49 3.21 4.91 -11.36
N ASN A 50 3.11 5.00 -10.03
CA ASN A 50 4.27 5.16 -9.18
C ASN A 50 5.00 3.83 -8.98
N LYS A 51 6.23 3.74 -9.49
CA LYS A 51 7.13 2.59 -9.37
C LYS A 51 7.43 2.12 -7.93
N TYR A 52 7.16 2.93 -6.92
CA TYR A 52 7.34 2.54 -5.50
C TYR A 52 6.14 1.76 -4.95
N LEU A 53 4.98 1.84 -5.62
CA LEU A 53 3.81 1.02 -5.30
C LEU A 53 3.92 -0.37 -5.96
N ILE A 54 4.61 -0.49 -7.11
CA ILE A 54 4.86 -1.78 -7.77
C ILE A 54 6.24 -2.31 -7.41
N LYS A 55 6.26 -3.31 -6.54
CA LYS A 55 7.47 -3.93 -6.00
C LYS A 55 7.63 -5.36 -6.49
N PHE A 56 8.85 -5.87 -6.49
CA PHE A 56 9.14 -7.27 -6.81
C PHE A 56 9.57 -8.02 -5.55
N ASP A 57 8.77 -9.01 -5.14
CA ASP A 57 9.13 -9.91 -4.05
C ASP A 57 10.08 -10.98 -4.58
N GLU A 58 11.36 -10.84 -4.25
CA GLU A 58 12.41 -11.72 -4.76
C GLU A 58 12.29 -13.17 -4.28
N ALA A 59 11.73 -13.37 -3.08
CA ALA A 59 11.59 -14.69 -2.48
C ALA A 59 10.45 -15.47 -3.15
N LYS A 60 9.34 -14.79 -3.43
CA LYS A 60 8.15 -15.38 -4.07
C LYS A 60 8.13 -15.25 -5.60
N LYS A 61 9.03 -14.46 -6.17
CA LYS A 61 9.11 -14.14 -7.61
C LYS A 61 7.79 -13.57 -8.16
N ILE A 62 7.15 -12.68 -7.41
CA ILE A 62 5.85 -12.08 -7.74
C ILE A 62 5.91 -10.56 -7.69
N LEU A 63 5.14 -9.88 -8.54
CA LEU A 63 4.91 -8.44 -8.40
C LEU A 63 3.90 -8.17 -7.29
N LYS A 64 4.13 -7.10 -6.53
CA LYS A 64 3.18 -6.60 -5.54
C LYS A 64 2.81 -5.16 -5.87
N PHE A 65 1.52 -4.92 -6.04
CA PHE A 65 0.97 -3.58 -5.96
C PHE A 65 0.62 -3.28 -4.50
N SER A 66 1.55 -2.60 -3.81
CA SER A 66 1.54 -2.42 -2.37
C SER A 66 1.07 -1.01 -2.02
N PHE A 67 -0.14 -0.90 -1.46
CA PHE A 67 -0.68 0.32 -0.85
C PHE A 67 -0.34 0.41 0.64
N LEU A 68 0.75 -0.19 1.07
CA LEU A 68 1.20 -0.10 2.45
C LEU A 68 1.79 1.29 2.72
N PRO A 69 1.64 1.82 3.95
CA PRO A 69 2.24 3.08 4.34
C PRO A 69 3.75 3.00 4.16
N LEU A 70 4.30 3.88 3.32
CA LEU A 70 5.73 3.96 3.12
C LEU A 70 6.27 4.90 4.20
N VAL A 71 6.87 4.35 5.27
CA VAL A 71 7.30 5.07 6.48
C VAL A 71 8.21 6.27 6.17
N ASN A 72 9.03 6.17 5.13
CA ASN A 72 9.89 7.26 4.66
C ASN A 72 9.13 8.46 4.06
N PHE A 73 7.83 8.37 3.76
CA PHE A 73 7.08 9.52 3.24
C PHE A 73 6.82 10.60 4.29
N ILE A 74 6.96 10.28 5.58
CA ILE A 74 6.71 11.24 6.64
C ILE A 74 8.00 11.97 7.03
N GLY A 75 9.18 11.42 6.73
CA GLY A 75 10.45 11.88 7.31
C GLY A 75 11.65 12.10 6.42
N THR A 76 11.48 12.20 5.11
CA THR A 76 12.64 12.32 4.23
C THR A 76 13.02 13.75 3.91
N THR A 77 14.14 14.18 4.49
CA THR A 77 15.17 14.98 3.80
C THR A 77 15.88 14.19 2.68
N LEU A 78 15.43 12.99 2.33
CA LEU A 78 15.96 12.21 1.20
C LEU A 78 15.38 12.71 -0.13
N HIS A 79 16.30 13.22 -0.94
CA HIS A 79 16.18 13.76 -2.30
C HIS A 79 15.65 12.74 -3.33
N SER A 80 14.43 12.24 -3.19
CA SER A 80 13.76 11.54 -4.30
C SER A 80 12.96 12.56 -5.12
N PRO A 81 13.37 12.89 -6.36
CA PRO A 81 12.78 13.98 -7.15
C PRO A 81 11.30 13.78 -7.52
N LEU A 82 10.74 12.58 -7.34
CA LEU A 82 9.32 12.27 -7.55
C LEU A 82 8.41 12.69 -6.39
N ILE A 83 8.99 12.98 -5.21
CA ILE A 83 8.23 13.27 -3.97
C ILE A 83 7.98 14.78 -3.80
N LEU A 84 8.68 15.64 -4.55
CA LEU A 84 8.74 17.10 -4.33
C LEU A 84 8.23 17.96 -5.49
N THR A 85 7.57 17.40 -6.51
CA THR A 85 6.93 18.23 -7.56
C THR A 85 5.65 18.88 -7.04
N ASP A 86 5.17 19.95 -7.69
CA ASP A 86 3.95 20.69 -7.30
C ASP A 86 2.67 19.82 -7.24
N GLU A 87 2.70 18.63 -7.84
CA GLU A 87 1.65 17.61 -7.86
C GLU A 87 1.99 16.35 -7.01
N GLY A 88 3.04 16.42 -6.18
CA GLY A 88 3.52 15.32 -5.35
C GLY A 88 2.46 14.75 -4.40
N ILE A 89 2.62 13.48 -4.03
CA ILE A 89 1.69 12.72 -3.17
C ILE A 89 1.47 13.42 -1.80
N PHE A 90 2.49 14.11 -1.30
CA PHE A 90 2.42 14.97 -0.12
C PHE A 90 3.33 16.19 -0.31
N LYS A 91 2.81 17.39 -0.01
CA LYS A 91 3.63 18.61 0.03
C LYS A 91 4.60 18.57 1.21
N LYS A 92 5.69 19.34 1.16
CA LYS A 92 6.56 19.60 2.31
C LYS A 92 5.69 20.04 3.51
N ASN A 93 5.78 19.32 4.63
CA ASN A 93 4.98 19.49 5.86
C ASN A 93 3.50 19.03 5.80
N GLN A 94 3.06 18.31 4.77
CA GLN A 94 1.77 17.61 4.81
C GLN A 94 1.90 16.28 5.56
N ASN A 95 1.71 16.34 6.87
CA ASN A 95 1.80 15.19 7.78
C ASN A 95 0.44 14.51 7.98
N LYS A 96 -0.25 14.12 6.90
CA LYS A 96 -1.56 13.47 7.04
C LYS A 96 -1.64 12.21 6.22
N TYR A 97 -1.78 11.08 6.88
CA TYR A 97 -2.32 9.90 6.24
C TYR A 97 -3.82 10.09 6.01
N SER A 98 -4.29 9.55 4.89
CA SER A 98 -5.71 9.49 4.57
C SER A 98 -6.20 8.06 4.79
N PHE A 99 -7.43 7.96 5.31
CA PHE A 99 -8.10 6.70 5.59
C PHE A 99 -9.54 6.70 5.09
N LEU A 100 -10.06 5.52 4.75
CA LEU A 100 -11.49 5.26 4.59
C LEU A 100 -12.00 4.51 5.82
N GLU A 101 -13.13 4.93 6.35
CA GLU A 101 -13.87 4.20 7.38
C GLU A 101 -14.43 2.89 6.81
N LEU A 102 -14.21 1.79 7.52
CA LEU A 102 -14.79 0.48 7.25
C LEU A 102 -15.64 0.06 8.45
N LYS A 103 -16.89 0.50 8.43
CA LYS A 103 -17.87 0.28 9.51
C LYS A 103 -18.26 -1.20 9.65
N PRO A 104 -18.72 -1.62 10.84
CA PRO A 104 -19.23 -2.97 11.06
C PRO A 104 -20.29 -3.36 10.02
N LYS A 105 -20.21 -4.60 9.53
CA LYS A 105 -21.11 -5.16 8.50
C LYS A 105 -21.17 -4.37 7.18
N LYS A 106 -20.17 -3.52 6.89
CA LYS A 106 -20.09 -2.75 5.65
C LYS A 106 -18.97 -3.24 4.73
N GLU A 107 -19.17 -2.98 3.46
CA GLU A 107 -18.20 -3.18 2.39
C GLU A 107 -17.63 -1.83 1.95
N VAL A 108 -16.33 -1.80 1.68
CA VAL A 108 -15.69 -0.74 0.89
C VAL A 108 -15.18 -1.37 -0.39
N ARG A 109 -15.50 -0.73 -1.53
CA ARG A 109 -15.03 -1.12 -2.86
C ARG A 109 -14.05 -0.08 -3.36
N ILE A 110 -12.85 -0.52 -3.73
CA ILE A 110 -11.79 0.33 -4.27
C ILE A 110 -11.59 -0.04 -5.73
N ALA A 111 -11.97 0.86 -6.63
CA ALA A 111 -11.79 0.70 -8.06
C ALA A 111 -10.41 1.25 -8.47
N LEU A 112 -9.59 0.39 -9.08
CA LEU A 112 -8.29 0.77 -9.62
C LEU A 112 -8.35 0.75 -11.14
N ASN A 113 -7.83 1.79 -11.78
CA ASN A 113 -7.77 1.85 -13.24
C ASN A 113 -6.81 0.77 -13.78
N ARG A 114 -7.39 -0.26 -14.43
CA ARG A 114 -6.68 -1.44 -14.94
C ARG A 114 -5.63 -1.05 -15.97
N LYS A 115 -6.00 -0.16 -16.90
CA LYS A 115 -5.11 0.31 -17.97
C LYS A 115 -3.85 0.97 -17.41
N VAL A 116 -3.98 1.88 -16.45
CA VAL A 116 -2.84 2.58 -15.84
C VAL A 116 -1.88 1.60 -15.17
N ILE A 117 -2.41 0.60 -14.46
CA ILE A 117 -1.59 -0.44 -13.81
C ILE A 117 -0.84 -1.24 -14.87
N CYS A 118 -1.52 -1.69 -15.92
CA CYS A 118 -0.91 -2.45 -17.00
C CYS A 118 0.14 -1.67 -17.78
N ASP A 119 -0.16 -0.43 -18.16
CA ASP A 119 0.80 0.46 -18.81
C ASP A 119 2.05 0.63 -17.93
N THR A 120 1.89 0.69 -16.61
CA THR A 120 3.02 0.79 -15.69
C THR A 120 3.85 -0.49 -15.66
N ILE A 121 3.23 -1.66 -15.60
CA ILE A 121 3.94 -2.96 -15.60
C ILE A 121 4.65 -3.20 -16.95
N ILE A 122 3.99 -2.87 -18.06
CA ILE A 122 4.51 -3.10 -19.41
C ILE A 122 5.67 -2.15 -19.70
N ASN A 123 5.52 -0.86 -19.40
CA ASN A 123 6.50 0.17 -19.76
C ASN A 123 7.63 0.37 -18.73
N SER A 124 7.53 -0.24 -17.54
CA SER A 124 8.60 -0.18 -16.55
C SER A 124 9.80 -1.06 -16.94
N ASN A 125 10.99 -0.46 -17.00
CA ASN A 125 12.24 -1.19 -17.26
C ASN A 125 12.88 -1.78 -15.98
N LYS A 126 12.43 -1.36 -14.81
CA LYS A 126 12.91 -1.82 -13.50
C LYS A 126 11.84 -1.70 -12.44
N PHE A 127 11.92 -2.56 -11.43
CA PHE A 127 11.03 -2.56 -10.28
C PHE A 127 11.82 -2.37 -8.99
N VAL A 128 11.17 -1.82 -7.97
CA VAL A 128 11.74 -1.74 -6.63
C VAL A 128 11.74 -3.15 -6.04
N ILE A 129 12.86 -3.59 -5.46
CA ILE A 129 12.88 -4.85 -4.70
C ILE A 129 12.01 -4.67 -3.46
N ASP A 130 11.09 -5.61 -3.24
CA ASP A 130 10.17 -5.54 -2.12
C ASP A 130 10.92 -5.55 -0.79
N TYR A 131 10.40 -4.77 0.14
CA TYR A 131 10.96 -4.60 1.47
C TYR A 131 9.81 -4.41 2.43
N ASN A 132 10.02 -4.85 3.66
CA ASN A 132 9.11 -4.55 4.74
C ASN A 132 9.18 -3.04 5.06
N PRO A 133 8.09 -2.28 4.91
CA PRO A 133 8.10 -0.84 5.18
C PRO A 133 8.52 -0.49 6.62
N ARG A 134 8.38 -1.45 7.56
CA ARG A 134 8.81 -1.30 8.96
C ARG A 134 10.33 -1.25 9.13
N ASP A 135 11.09 -1.74 8.15
CA ASP A 135 12.56 -1.89 8.22
C ASP A 135 13.31 -0.69 7.57
N LEU A 136 12.58 0.32 7.06
CA LEU A 136 13.13 1.41 6.24
C LEU A 136 14.00 2.44 6.95
N LEU A 137 14.17 2.37 8.28
CA LEU A 137 15.06 3.27 9.00
C LEU A 137 16.55 3.06 8.64
N THR A 138 16.89 1.96 7.96
CA THR A 138 18.29 1.61 7.65
C THR A 138 18.58 1.22 6.20
N ASN A 139 17.57 1.06 5.33
CA ASN A 139 17.77 0.44 4.01
C ASN A 139 17.69 1.44 2.85
N THR A 140 18.70 1.39 1.98
CA THR A 140 18.70 2.01 0.66
C THR A 140 17.70 1.28 -0.26
N THR A 141 16.94 2.02 -1.06
CA THR A 141 16.04 1.40 -2.04
C THR A 141 16.83 0.71 -3.14
N SER A 142 16.66 -0.60 -3.27
CA SER A 142 17.24 -1.42 -4.34
C SER A 142 16.26 -1.62 -5.48
N PHE A 143 16.80 -1.90 -6.67
CA PHE A 143 16.01 -2.12 -7.89
C PHE A 143 16.48 -3.38 -8.60
N VAL A 144 15.54 -4.05 -9.26
CA VAL A 144 15.80 -5.17 -10.17
C VAL A 144 15.32 -4.78 -11.58
N LYS A 145 16.07 -5.15 -12.62
CA LYS A 145 15.62 -4.85 -13.99
C LYS A 145 14.56 -5.85 -14.45
N LYS A 146 13.68 -5.41 -15.35
CA LYS A 146 12.57 -6.24 -15.86
C LYS A 146 13.05 -7.47 -16.62
N ASP A 147 14.14 -7.37 -17.37
CA ASP A 147 14.75 -8.48 -18.13
C ASP A 147 15.41 -9.53 -17.24
N GLU A 148 15.66 -9.21 -15.97
CA GLU A 148 16.25 -10.10 -14.97
C GLU A 148 15.19 -10.91 -14.21
N ILE A 149 13.89 -10.67 -14.45
CA ILE A 149 12.79 -11.29 -13.71
C ILE A 149 11.65 -11.76 -14.61
N ARG A 150 10.92 -12.77 -14.15
CA ARG A 150 9.71 -13.25 -14.79
C ARG A 150 8.50 -12.55 -14.16
N LEU A 151 7.63 -11.98 -14.98
CA LEU A 151 6.43 -11.24 -14.56
C LEU A 151 5.18 -12.07 -14.76
N ASP A 152 5.04 -13.16 -14.01
CA ASP A 152 3.89 -14.06 -14.17
C ASP A 152 2.67 -13.58 -13.42
N GLU A 153 2.86 -13.14 -12.18
CA GLU A 153 1.78 -12.84 -11.26
C GLU A 153 1.95 -11.47 -10.62
N ILE A 154 0.81 -10.87 -10.28
CA ILE A 154 0.72 -9.66 -9.46
C ILE A 154 -0.26 -9.87 -8.31
N LYS A 155 0.10 -9.36 -7.13
CA LYS A 155 -0.72 -9.36 -5.93
C LYS A 155 -1.00 -7.95 -5.47
N PHE A 156 -2.18 -7.70 -4.92
CA PHE A 156 -2.53 -6.41 -4.32
C PHE A 156 -2.47 -6.50 -2.80
N GLU A 157 -1.94 -5.46 -2.16
CA GLU A 157 -1.81 -5.38 -0.70
C GLU A 157 -2.27 -4.03 -0.17
N ILE A 158 -3.05 -4.06 0.91
CA ILE A 158 -3.60 -2.87 1.57
C ILE A 158 -3.36 -2.96 3.08
N ALA A 159 -3.14 -1.80 3.71
CA ALA A 159 -3.04 -1.68 5.16
C ALA A 159 -4.40 -1.34 5.80
N ILE A 160 -4.77 -2.11 6.82
CA ILE A 160 -5.95 -1.87 7.66
C ILE A 160 -5.51 -1.60 9.10
N TYR A 161 -6.09 -0.57 9.70
CA TYR A 161 -5.82 -0.12 11.06
C TYR A 161 -7.07 -0.24 11.93
N GLU A 162 -6.89 -0.47 13.22
CA GLU A 162 -7.95 -0.33 14.23
C GLU A 162 -8.04 1.09 14.79
N GLN A 163 -6.91 1.81 14.81
CA GLN A 163 -6.80 3.13 15.40
C GLN A 163 -5.95 4.04 14.51
N ILE A 164 -6.43 5.26 14.26
CA ILE A 164 -5.77 6.21 13.35
C ILE A 164 -5.61 7.62 13.94
N ASP A 165 -6.09 7.88 15.16
CA ASP A 165 -6.20 9.24 15.71
C ASP A 165 -4.88 10.02 15.66
N MET A 166 -3.75 9.39 16.04
CA MET A 166 -2.44 10.03 15.98
C MET A 166 -1.88 10.15 14.55
N LEU A 167 -2.38 9.38 13.58
CA LEU A 167 -1.96 9.39 12.17
C LEU A 167 -2.65 10.48 11.34
N ILE A 168 -3.77 11.03 11.83
CA ILE A 168 -4.54 12.08 11.16
C ILE A 168 -4.40 13.46 11.82
N THR A 169 -3.77 13.52 13.00
CA THR A 169 -3.61 14.77 13.79
C THR A 169 -2.52 15.68 13.21
N GLU A 170 -2.83 16.96 13.03
CA GLU A 170 -1.86 17.98 12.60
C GLU A 170 -0.77 18.22 13.66
N GLY A 171 0.48 18.38 13.23
CA GLY A 171 1.57 18.83 14.10
C GLY A 171 2.30 17.75 14.92
N SER A 172 2.01 16.46 14.71
CA SER A 172 2.80 15.37 15.28
C SER A 172 4.21 15.36 14.67
N ASN A 173 5.22 15.69 15.48
CA ASN A 173 6.62 15.66 15.03
C ASN A 173 7.13 14.20 15.07
N PHE A 174 7.08 13.53 13.93
CA PHE A 174 7.29 12.08 13.76
C PHE A 174 8.74 11.62 14.02
N LEU A 175 9.76 12.48 13.83
CA LEU A 175 11.16 12.10 14.02
C LEU A 175 11.50 11.74 15.48
N THR A 176 10.69 12.21 16.43
CA THR A 176 10.94 12.03 17.86
C THR A 176 9.78 11.35 18.60
N ASN A 177 8.65 11.11 17.92
CA ASN A 177 7.47 10.54 18.54
C ASN A 177 7.40 9.01 18.34
N ARG A 178 7.88 8.27 19.34
CA ARG A 178 7.84 6.81 19.39
C ARG A 178 6.42 6.25 19.19
N SER A 179 5.40 6.86 19.78
CA SER A 179 4.01 6.42 19.67
C SER A 179 3.47 6.54 18.24
N PHE A 180 3.90 7.57 17.51
CA PHE A 180 3.58 7.69 16.08
C PHE A 180 4.23 6.57 15.26
N MET A 181 5.51 6.25 15.53
CA MET A 181 6.20 5.17 14.84
C MET A 181 5.59 3.80 15.13
N GLU A 182 5.19 3.55 16.39
CA GLU A 182 4.48 2.33 16.77
C GLU A 182 3.13 2.24 16.06
N LEU A 183 2.33 3.32 16.08
CA LEU A 183 1.01 3.32 15.45
C LEU A 183 1.09 3.22 13.93
N SER A 184 1.99 3.94 13.26
CA SER A 184 2.13 3.91 11.79
C SER A 184 2.47 2.51 11.25
N ASN A 185 3.07 1.65 12.10
CA ASN A 185 3.41 0.27 11.77
C ASN A 185 2.42 -0.76 12.33
N SER A 186 1.38 -0.35 13.06
CA SER A 186 0.42 -1.23 13.74
C SER A 186 -0.59 -1.92 12.81
N TYR A 187 -0.62 -1.55 11.54
CA TYR A 187 -1.57 -2.10 10.57
C TYR A 187 -1.41 -3.60 10.33
N VAL A 188 -2.51 -4.20 9.90
CA VAL A 188 -2.56 -5.52 9.30
C VAL A 188 -2.48 -5.38 7.79
N THR A 189 -1.68 -6.22 7.15
CA THR A 189 -1.66 -6.33 5.69
C THR A 189 -2.75 -7.29 5.25
N ILE A 190 -3.68 -6.81 4.43
CA ILE A 190 -4.57 -7.66 3.63
C ILE A 190 -3.92 -7.84 2.27
N SER A 191 -3.80 -9.10 1.83
CA SER A 191 -3.25 -9.43 0.52
C SER A 191 -4.28 -10.22 -0.28
N PHE A 192 -4.75 -9.65 -1.39
CA PHE A 192 -5.73 -10.24 -2.28
C PHE A 192 -5.15 -11.39 -3.09
N ASP A 193 -5.99 -12.26 -3.66
CA ASP A 193 -5.51 -13.33 -4.55
C ASP A 193 -4.65 -12.79 -5.69
N SER A 194 -3.64 -13.57 -6.08
CA SER A 194 -2.78 -13.18 -7.20
C SER A 194 -3.52 -13.32 -8.53
N LEU A 195 -3.17 -12.45 -9.46
CA LEU A 195 -3.63 -12.46 -10.83
C LEU A 195 -2.47 -12.76 -11.75
N LEU A 196 -2.73 -13.50 -12.83
CA LEU A 196 -1.77 -13.59 -13.92
C LEU A 196 -1.64 -12.22 -14.59
N VAL A 197 -0.42 -11.75 -14.78
CA VAL A 197 -0.16 -10.48 -15.49
C VAL A 197 -0.70 -10.55 -16.92
N SER A 198 -0.71 -11.75 -17.52
CA SER A 198 -1.31 -11.99 -18.83
C SER A 198 -2.82 -11.77 -18.85
N GLU A 199 -3.54 -12.18 -17.80
CA GLU A 199 -5.00 -11.98 -17.70
C GLU A 199 -5.33 -10.54 -17.32
N LEU A 200 -4.44 -9.91 -16.56
CA LEU A 200 -4.63 -8.52 -16.17
C LEU A 200 -4.41 -7.57 -17.35
N CYS A 201 -3.42 -7.81 -18.21
CA CYS A 201 -2.96 -6.82 -19.18
C CYS A 201 -3.20 -7.15 -20.65
N TYR A 202 -3.77 -8.33 -20.94
CA TYR A 202 -4.18 -8.76 -22.28
C TYR A 202 -5.59 -9.36 -22.23
#